data_AF-A0A1H0I159-F1
#
_entry.id   AF-A0A1H0I159-F1
#
_cell.length_a   1.000
_cell.length_b   1.000
_cell.length_c   1.000
_cell.angle_alpha   90.00
_cell.angle_beta   90.00
_cell.angle_gamma   90.00
#
_symmetry.space_group_name_H-M   'P 1'
#
loop_
_entity.id
_entity.type
_entity.pdbx_description
1 polymer ?
#
loop_
_entity_poly.entity_id
_entity_poly.type
_entity_poly.pdbx_seq_one_letter_code
_entity_poly.pdbx_strand_id
1 'polypeptide(L)' 'MPEPTHAKRVARAVEALREVADPLVRLDAVRAALEQLEELEASTVAEARAAGATWGQVGAIYGLTKQGAQQRFRTRES' A
#
# COMPACT_ATOMS: atom_id res chain seq x y z
N MET A 1 -8.02 -4.71 11.50
CA MET A 1 -6.76 -4.28 12.17
C MET A 1 -5.67 -5.25 11.77
N PRO A 2 -4.50 -4.80 11.29
CA PRO A 2 -3.40 -5.72 11.01
C PRO A 2 -2.99 -6.43 12.30
N GLU A 3 -2.66 -7.72 12.21
CA GLU A 3 -2.15 -8.45 13.36
C GLU A 3 -0.88 -7.79 13.92
N PRO A 4 -0.66 -7.81 15.25
CA PRO A 4 0.50 -7.18 15.88
C PRO A 4 1.85 -7.63 15.29
N THR A 5 1.92 -8.86 14.79
CA THR A 5 3.11 -9.43 14.15
C THR A 5 3.43 -8.76 12.81
N HIS A 6 2.42 -8.44 11.99
CA HIS A 6 2.63 -7.75 10.72
C HIS A 6 3.14 -6.32 10.93
N ALA A 7 2.56 -5.61 11.90
CA ALA A 7 3.01 -4.27 12.27
C ALA A 7 4.48 -4.26 12.72
N LYS A 8 4.91 -5.26 13.51
CA LYS A 8 6.31 -5.41 13.93
C LYS A 8 7.27 -5.64 12.76
N ARG A 9 6.86 -6.42 11.74
CA ARG A 9 7.69 -6.68 10.56
C ARG A 9 7.89 -5.41 9.72
N VAL A 10 6.83 -4.63 9.50
CA VAL A 10 6.91 -3.35 8.80
C VAL A 10 7.80 -2.37 9.56
N ALA A 11 7.63 -2.26 10.89
CA ALA A 11 8.48 -1.42 11.73
C ALA A 11 9.96 -1.79 11.59
N ARG A 12 10.29 -3.09 11.59
CA ARG A 12 11.67 -3.55 11.38
C ARG A 12 12.24 -3.18 10.00
N ALA A 13 11.42 -3.24 8.95
CA ALA A 13 11.85 -2.82 7.60
C ALA A 13 12.14 -1.32 7.56
N VAL A 14 11.30 -0.50 8.22
CA VAL A 14 11.53 0.94 8.35
C VAL A 14 12.83 1.23 9.11
N GLU A 15 13.08 0.54 10.23
CA GLU A 15 14.33 0.72 10.97
C GLU A 15 15.56 0.31 10.15
N ALA A 16 15.48 -0.78 9.37
CA ALA A 16 16.57 -1.15 8.46
C ALA A 16 16.89 -0.07 7.41
N LEU A 17 15.86 0.63 6.90
CA LEU A 17 16.06 1.77 5.99
C LEU A 17 16.66 2.99 6.71
N ARG A 18 16.37 3.20 8.00
CA ARG A 18 16.95 4.32 8.77
C ARG A 18 18.46 4.19 8.94
N GLU A 19 18.97 2.97 9.09
CA GLU A 19 20.40 2.65 9.25
C GLU A 19 21.24 2.91 7.98
N VAL A 20 20.60 3.15 6.83
CA VAL A 20 21.30 3.58 5.61
C VAL A 20 21.85 5.00 5.81
N ALA A 21 23.17 5.09 5.97
CA ALA A 21 23.86 6.31 6.35
C ALA A 21 23.81 7.42 5.28
N ASP A 22 23.97 7.06 4.01
CA ASP A 22 23.89 8.00 2.90
C ASP A 22 22.42 8.37 2.63
N PRO A 23 22.06 9.66 2.73
CA PRO A 23 20.67 10.10 2.58
C PRO A 23 20.10 9.89 1.16
N LEU A 24 20.93 9.95 0.11
CA LEU A 24 20.47 9.70 -1.26
C LEU A 24 20.26 8.21 -1.51
N VAL A 25 21.15 7.37 -1.01
CA VAL A 25 20.98 5.90 -1.06
C VAL A 25 19.74 5.49 -0.26
N ARG A 26 19.54 6.08 0.92
CA ARG A 26 18.35 5.84 1.73
C ARG A 26 17.07 6.26 1.01
N LEU A 27 17.07 7.43 0.36
CA LEU A 27 15.91 7.91 -0.39
C LEU A 27 15.56 6.97 -1.55
N ASP A 28 16.55 6.49 -2.30
CA ASP A 28 16.30 5.53 -3.39
C ASP A 28 15.75 4.20 -2.85
N ALA A 29 16.28 3.69 -1.73
CA ALA A 29 15.74 2.50 -1.08
C ALA A 29 14.30 2.70 -0.57
N VAL A 30 13.98 3.87 -0.02
CA VAL A 30 12.61 4.23 0.37
C VAL A 30 11.69 4.29 -0.84
N ARG A 31 12.12 4.92 -1.95
CA ARG A 31 11.35 4.96 -3.21
C ARG A 31 11.05 3.54 -3.71
N ALA A 32 12.06 2.67 -3.78
CA ALA A 32 11.87 1.29 -4.23
C ALA A 32 10.94 0.48 -3.30
N ALA A 33 10.95 0.76 -1.99
CA ALA A 33 10.00 0.16 -1.06
C ALA A 33 8.56 0.67 -1.27
N LEU A 34 8.39 1.96 -1.56
CA LEU A 34 7.09 2.54 -1.88
C LEU A 34 6.51 1.94 -3.18
N GLU A 35 7.31 1.78 -4.22
CA GLU A 35 6.89 1.17 -5.49
C GLU A 35 6.35 -0.26 -5.27
N GLN A 36 7.07 -1.09 -4.50
CA GLN A 36 6.59 -2.44 -4.15
C GLN A 36 5.30 -2.42 -3.33
N LEU A 37 5.14 -1.46 -2.42
CA LEU A 37 3.91 -1.31 -1.63
C LEU A 37 2.74 -0.82 -2.48
N GLU A 38 2.98 0.04 -3.48
CA GLU A 38 1.98 0.51 -4.42
C GLU A 38 1.51 -0.62 -5.35
N GLU A 39 2.43 -1.45 -5.84
CA GLU A 39 2.09 -2.66 -6.61
C GLU A 39 1.26 -3.63 -5.79
N LEU A 40 1.67 -3.92 -4.54
CA LEU A 40 0.91 -4.76 -3.63
C LEU A 40 -0.46 -4.16 -3.31
N GLU A 41 -0.56 -2.84 -3.12
CA GLU A 41 -1.83 -2.15 -2.91
C GLU A 41 -2.77 -2.40 -4.11
N ALA A 42 -2.28 -2.19 -5.32
CA ALA A 42 -3.08 -2.38 -6.54
C ALA A 42 -3.54 -3.84 -6.70
N SER A 43 -2.63 -4.81 -6.53
CA SER A 43 -2.98 -6.24 -6.64
C SER A 43 -3.99 -6.65 -5.57
N THR A 44 -3.83 -6.17 -4.33
CA THR A 44 -4.76 -6.45 -3.23
C THR A 44 -6.15 -5.89 -3.51
N VAL A 45 -6.25 -4.68 -4.08
CA VAL A 45 -7.55 -4.13 -4.50
C VAL A 45 -8.18 -4.99 -5.59
N ALA A 46 -7.42 -5.39 -6.61
CA ALA A 46 -7.90 -6.25 -7.68
C ALA A 46 -8.40 -7.61 -7.16
N GLU A 47 -7.63 -8.25 -6.26
CA GLU A 47 -8.01 -9.49 -5.59
C GLU A 47 -9.30 -9.33 -4.77
N ALA A 48 -9.39 -8.27 -3.96
CA ALA A 48 -10.59 -7.99 -3.18
C ALA A 48 -11.82 -7.78 -4.08
N ARG A 49 -11.64 -7.08 -5.21
CA ARG A 49 -12.70 -6.86 -6.21
C ARG A 49 -13.12 -8.17 -6.88
N ALA A 50 -12.16 -9.04 -7.22
CA ALA A 50 -12.43 -10.36 -7.78
C ALA A 50 -13.17 -11.28 -6.78
N ALA A 51 -12.87 -11.14 -5.48
CA ALA A 51 -13.58 -11.82 -4.39
C ALA A 51 -14.97 -11.22 -4.06
N GLY A 52 -15.42 -10.20 -4.80
CA GLY A 52 -16.76 -9.63 -4.68
C GLY A 52 -16.86 -8.41 -3.75
N ALA A 53 -15.77 -7.93 -3.16
CA ALA A 53 -15.79 -6.71 -2.35
C ALA A 53 -16.24 -5.51 -3.19
N THR A 54 -17.17 -4.70 -2.70
CA THR A 54 -17.68 -3.52 -3.40
C THR A 54 -16.68 -2.34 -3.32
N TRP A 55 -16.76 -1.43 -4.29
CA TRP A 55 -16.01 -0.17 -4.23
C TRP A 55 -16.30 0.68 -2.99
N GLY A 56 -17.48 0.54 -2.39
CA GLY A 56 -17.80 1.18 -1.12
C GLY A 56 -17.00 0.58 0.04
N GLN A 57 -16.86 -0.75 0.09
CA GLN A 57 -16.04 -1.43 1.10
C GLN A 57 -14.55 -1.11 0.94
N VAL A 58 -14.04 -1.06 -0.30
CA VAL A 58 -12.67 -0.62 -0.56
C VAL A 58 -12.49 0.83 -0.11
N GLY A 59 -13.39 1.74 -0.50
CA GLY A 59 -13.33 3.15 -0.13
C GLY A 59 -13.34 3.39 1.38
N ALA A 60 -14.08 2.60 2.14
CA ALA A 60 -14.14 2.71 3.60
C ALA A 60 -12.77 2.53 4.27
N ILE A 61 -11.86 1.70 3.71
CA ILE A 61 -10.49 1.52 4.22
C ILE A 61 -9.70 2.83 4.14
N TYR A 62 -9.96 3.63 3.11
CA TYR A 62 -9.24 4.87 2.81
C TYR A 62 -9.98 6.14 3.27
N GLY A 63 -11.15 6.00 3.90
CA GLY A 63 -12.03 7.14 4.20
C GLY A 63 -12.59 7.82 2.95
N LEU A 64 -12.67 7.10 1.83
CA LEU A 64 -13.14 7.60 0.54
C LEU A 64 -14.59 7.19 0.26
N THR A 65 -15.27 7.99 -0.55
CA THR A 65 -16.55 7.59 -1.15
C THR A 65 -16.33 6.47 -2.18
N LYS A 66 -17.42 5.76 -2.54
CA LYS A 66 -17.41 4.75 -3.62
C LYS A 66 -16.78 5.29 -4.91
N GLN A 67 -17.17 6.50 -5.33
CA GLN A 67 -16.67 7.12 -6.55
C GLN A 67 -15.19 7.51 -6.42
N GLY A 68 -14.77 8.02 -5.25
CA GLY A 68 -13.36 8.32 -4.98
C GLY A 68 -12.47 7.06 -5.04
N ALA A 69 -12.93 5.94 -4.49
CA ALA A 69 -12.23 4.66 -4.59
C ALA A 69 -12.13 4.15 -6.04
N GLN A 70 -13.24 4.22 -6.79
CA GLN A 70 -13.25 3.87 -8.21
C GLN A 70 -12.25 4.69 -9.02
N GLN A 71 -12.22 6.01 -8.82
CA GLN A 71 -11.31 6.90 -9.54
C GLN A 71 -9.85 6.60 -9.21
N ARG A 72 -9.53 6.36 -7.93
CA ARG A 72 -8.15 6.09 -7.48
C ARG A 72 -7.62 4.78 -8.06
N PHE A 73 -8.40 3.72 -8.02
CA PHE A 73 -7.89 2.37 -8.31
C PHE A 73 -8.15 1.91 -9.75
N ARG A 74 -9.27 2.27 -10.40
CA ARG A 74 -9.50 1.88 -11.81
C ARG A 74 -8.53 2.56 -12.78
N THR A 75 -8.05 3.77 -12.46
CA THR A 75 -7.09 4.49 -13.30
C THR A 75 -5.69 3.87 -13.25
N ARG A 76 -5.39 3.04 -12.25
CA ARG A 76 -4.11 2.34 -12.08
C ARG A 76 -4.08 0.93 -12.70
N GLU A 77 -5.23 0.41 -13.15
CA GLU A 77 -5.38 -0.91 -13.78
C GLU A 77 -5.28 -0.86 -15.32
N SER A 78 -5.08 0.32 -15.91
CA SER A 78 -5.05 0.55 -17.37
C SER A 78 -3.64 0.76 -17.91
#